data_AF-A0A956ZYS5-F1
#
_entry.id   AF-A0A956ZYS5-F1
#
_cell.length_a   1.000
_cell.length_b   1.000
_cell.length_c   1.000
_cell.angle_alpha   90.00
_cell.angle_beta   90.00
_cell.angle_gamma   90.00
#
_symmetry.space_group_name_H-M   'P 1'
#
loop_
_entity.id
_entity.type
_entity.pdbx_description
1 polymer ?
#
loop_
_entity_poly.entity_id
_entity_poly.type
_entity_poly.pdbx_seq_one_letter_code
_entity_poly.pdbx_strand_id
1 'polypeptide(L)'
;MAFTLEIGEKAPSFELPATDGNTYSLADFADADTLVVFFTCNHCPFVLGSDEVTRQTANKYAAQGVKFVGINANSEKTNPSDDFAGMVKRMEEQKFPWVYLHDKAQDVALAYGALRTPHFYVFDKDRK
;
A
#
# COMPACT_ATOMS: atom_id res chain seq x y z
N MET A 1 -19.73 3.93 14.66
CA MET A 1 -18.99 4.25 13.42
C MET A 1 -17.64 3.61 13.57
N ALA A 2 -17.31 2.62 12.75
CA ALA A 2 -15.97 2.08 12.73
C ALA A 2 -15.03 3.18 12.17
N PHE A 3 -13.88 3.36 12.79
CA PHE A 3 -12.86 4.32 12.34
C PHE A 3 -12.00 3.77 11.19
N THR A 4 -12.19 2.50 10.85
CA THR A 4 -11.48 1.73 9.82
C THR A 4 -12.46 0.77 9.17
N LEU A 5 -12.16 0.30 7.96
CA LEU A 5 -12.96 -0.74 7.27
C LEU A 5 -13.24 -1.94 8.17
N GLU A 6 -14.50 -2.40 8.17
CA GLU A 6 -14.93 -3.62 8.82
C GLU A 6 -14.77 -4.85 7.90
N ILE A 7 -14.74 -6.04 8.49
CA ILE A 7 -14.64 -7.30 7.74
C ILE A 7 -15.87 -7.45 6.84
N GLY A 8 -15.64 -7.71 5.54
CA GLY A 8 -16.70 -7.88 4.55
C GLY A 8 -17.10 -6.58 3.83
N GLU A 9 -16.56 -5.43 4.24
CA GLU A 9 -16.70 -4.18 3.48
C GLU A 9 -15.83 -4.21 2.23
N LYS A 10 -16.34 -3.63 1.14
CA LYS A 10 -15.59 -3.59 -0.12
C LYS A 10 -14.40 -2.65 -0.02
N ALA A 11 -13.30 -3.03 -0.65
CA ALA A 11 -12.15 -2.17 -0.88
C ALA A 11 -12.59 -0.85 -1.55
N PRO A 12 -12.35 0.31 -0.92
CA PRO A 12 -12.59 1.60 -1.55
C PRO A 12 -11.75 1.75 -2.83
N SER A 13 -12.36 2.29 -3.89
CA SER A 13 -11.66 2.53 -5.14
C SER A 13 -10.55 3.56 -4.99
N PHE A 14 -9.46 3.36 -5.73
CA PHE A 14 -8.39 4.34 -5.86
C PHE A 14 -7.90 4.38 -7.31
N GLU A 15 -7.24 5.48 -7.66
CA GLU A 15 -6.47 5.66 -8.88
C GLU A 15 -5.27 6.54 -8.52
N LEU A 16 -4.10 5.92 -8.34
CA LEU A 16 -2.93 6.59 -7.76
C LEU A 16 -1.67 6.36 -8.60
N PRO A 17 -0.78 7.37 -8.68
CA PRO A 17 0.51 7.21 -9.33
C PRO A 17 1.42 6.29 -8.48
N ALA A 18 2.16 5.44 -9.18
CA ALA A 18 3.13 4.51 -8.61
C ALA A 18 4.57 4.94 -8.89
N THR A 19 5.49 4.46 -8.07
CA THR A 19 6.94 4.74 -8.20
C THR A 19 7.57 4.18 -9.48
N ASP A 20 6.89 3.30 -10.21
CA ASP A 20 7.34 2.77 -11.50
C ASP A 20 6.94 3.66 -12.69
N GLY A 21 6.25 4.78 -12.43
CA GLY A 21 5.78 5.74 -13.43
C GLY A 21 4.39 5.45 -13.98
N ASN A 22 3.76 4.33 -13.60
CA ASN A 22 2.39 4.00 -14.00
C ASN A 22 1.36 4.58 -13.01
N THR A 23 0.09 4.55 -13.39
CA THR A 23 -1.04 4.81 -12.50
C THR A 23 -1.82 3.52 -12.33
N TYR A 24 -2.18 3.18 -11.10
CA TYR A 24 -2.88 1.95 -10.77
C TYR A 24 -4.21 2.22 -10.07
N SER A 25 -5.17 1.38 -10.40
CA SER A 25 -6.48 1.27 -9.78
C SER A 25 -6.69 -0.13 -9.20
N LEU A 26 -7.80 -0.32 -8.45
CA LEU A 26 -8.18 -1.66 -7.99
C LEU A 26 -8.36 -2.67 -9.14
N ALA A 27 -8.80 -2.20 -10.32
CA ALA A 27 -9.06 -3.06 -11.47
C ALA A 27 -7.79 -3.67 -12.06
N ASP A 28 -6.65 -2.98 -11.94
CA ASP A 28 -5.34 -3.47 -12.40
C ASP A 28 -4.83 -4.68 -11.61
N PHE A 29 -5.47 -4.96 -10.48
CA PHE A 29 -5.20 -6.13 -9.64
C PHE A 29 -6.31 -7.18 -9.72
N ALA A 30 -7.26 -7.11 -10.65
CA ALA A 30 -8.42 -8.01 -10.70
C ALA A 30 -8.08 -9.50 -10.87
N ASP A 31 -6.90 -9.81 -11.40
CA ASP A 31 -6.36 -11.17 -11.53
C ASP A 31 -5.82 -11.75 -10.20
N ALA A 32 -5.70 -10.94 -9.15
CA ALA A 32 -5.26 -11.39 -7.84
C ALA A 32 -6.40 -12.08 -7.06
N ASP A 33 -6.14 -13.31 -6.64
CA ASP A 33 -7.04 -14.09 -5.79
C ASP A 33 -7.17 -13.47 -4.39
N THR A 34 -6.11 -12.83 -3.92
CA THR A 34 -6.11 -12.02 -2.71
C THR A 34 -5.30 -10.77 -2.94
N LEU A 35 -5.84 -9.63 -2.52
CA LEU A 35 -5.18 -8.34 -2.60
C LEU A 35 -4.88 -7.84 -1.20
N VAL A 36 -3.61 -7.58 -0.92
CA VAL A 36 -3.17 -6.93 0.32
C VAL A 36 -2.88 -5.47 0.02
N VAL A 37 -3.72 -4.58 0.53
CA VAL A 37 -3.48 -3.14 0.50
C VAL A 37 -2.95 -2.73 1.86
N PHE A 38 -1.84 -2.02 1.91
CA PHE A 38 -1.28 -1.57 3.17
C PHE A 38 -0.75 -0.16 3.10
N PHE A 39 -0.96 0.58 4.18
CA PHE A 39 -0.47 1.95 4.31
C PHE A 39 0.89 1.93 4.96
N THR A 40 1.86 2.60 4.33
CA THR A 40 3.27 2.57 4.70
C THR A 40 3.92 3.94 4.49
N CYS A 41 5.18 4.10 4.88
CA CYS A 41 5.96 5.31 4.66
C CYS A 41 7.47 5.02 4.58
N ASN A 42 8.30 6.04 4.37
CA ASN A 42 9.73 5.83 4.13
C ASN A 42 10.58 5.99 5.38
N HIS A 43 10.08 6.65 6.42
CA HIS A 43 10.89 7.09 7.57
C HIS A 43 10.50 6.46 8.92
N CYS A 44 9.30 5.88 9.04
CA CYS A 44 8.83 5.38 10.33
C CYS A 44 9.63 4.12 10.75
N PRO A 45 10.20 4.08 11.97
CA PRO A 45 11.01 2.94 12.42
C PRO A 45 10.20 1.64 12.47
N PHE A 46 8.89 1.71 12.71
CA PHE A 46 8.01 0.54 12.67
C PHE A 46 7.86 -0.02 11.26
N VAL A 47 7.79 0.85 10.25
CA VAL A 47 7.75 0.42 8.85
C VAL A 47 9.09 -0.21 8.47
N LEU A 48 10.20 0.48 8.76
CA LEU A 48 11.54 -0.01 8.47
C LEU A 48 11.82 -1.36 9.12
N GLY A 49 11.35 -1.56 10.35
CA GLY A 49 11.46 -2.86 11.04
C GLY A 49 10.57 -3.96 10.46
N SER A 50 9.45 -3.59 9.80
CA SER A 50 8.50 -4.53 9.21
C SER A 50 8.81 -4.91 7.75
N ASP A 51 9.56 -4.07 7.02
CA ASP A 51 9.81 -4.22 5.58
C ASP A 51 10.24 -5.63 5.19
N GLU A 52 11.19 -6.21 5.93
CA GLU A 52 11.75 -7.51 5.60
C GLU A 52 10.72 -8.63 5.79
N VAL A 53 9.94 -8.56 6.86
CA VAL A 53 8.87 -9.54 7.13
C VAL A 53 7.77 -9.43 6.08
N THR A 54 7.41 -8.19 5.70
CA THR A 54 6.44 -7.94 4.63
C THR A 54 6.96 -8.45 3.30
N ARG A 55 8.23 -8.22 2.98
CA ARG A 55 8.90 -8.71 1.76
C ARG A 55 8.89 -10.24 1.68
N GLN A 56 9.28 -10.91 2.75
CA GLN A 56 9.26 -12.37 2.82
C GLN A 56 7.83 -12.91 2.64
N THR A 57 6.85 -12.26 3.26
CA THR A 57 5.43 -12.63 3.14
C THR A 57 4.93 -12.45 1.70
N ALA A 58 5.17 -11.29 1.09
CA ALA A 58 4.77 -11.02 -0.29
C ALA A 58 5.39 -12.04 -1.26
N ASN A 59 6.68 -12.33 -1.13
CA ASN A 59 7.36 -13.34 -1.98
C ASN A 59 6.80 -14.75 -1.77
N LYS A 60 6.52 -15.15 -0.52
CA LYS A 60 5.98 -16.48 -0.19
C LYS A 60 4.60 -16.72 -0.82
N TYR A 61 3.75 -15.69 -0.84
CA TYR A 61 2.37 -15.79 -1.29
C TYR A 61 2.15 -15.33 -2.75
N ALA A 62 3.16 -14.73 -3.39
CA ALA A 62 3.08 -14.32 -4.80
C ALA A 62 2.69 -15.48 -5.72
N ALA A 63 3.29 -16.67 -5.53
CA ALA A 63 2.98 -17.87 -6.32
C ALA A 63 1.58 -18.45 -6.03
N GLN A 64 0.90 -17.97 -4.98
CA GLN A 64 -0.44 -18.39 -4.59
C GLN A 64 -1.52 -17.38 -5.05
N GLY A 65 -1.15 -16.43 -5.92
CA GLY A 65 -2.10 -15.44 -6.44
C GLY A 65 -2.34 -14.25 -5.52
N VAL A 66 -1.50 -14.05 -4.49
CA VAL A 66 -1.58 -12.89 -3.61
C VAL A 66 -0.75 -11.73 -4.15
N LYS A 67 -1.36 -10.56 -4.30
CA LYS A 67 -0.66 -9.31 -4.67
C LYS A 67 -0.63 -8.33 -3.50
N PHE A 68 0.47 -7.59 -3.40
CA PHE A 68 0.66 -6.55 -2.39
C PHE A 68 0.74 -5.18 -3.05
N VAL A 69 0.08 -4.21 -2.42
CA VAL A 69 0.05 -2.80 -2.84
C VAL A 69 0.28 -1.94 -1.62
N GLY A 70 1.42 -1.24 -1.58
CA GLY A 70 1.74 -0.25 -0.57
C GLY A 70 1.20 1.11 -0.97
N ILE A 71 0.63 1.86 -0.03
CA ILE A 71 0.16 3.23 -0.25
C ILE A 71 0.83 4.15 0.77
N ASN A 72 1.48 5.20 0.29
CA ASN A 72 1.99 6.29 1.14
C ASN A 72 1.07 7.49 1.02
N ALA A 73 0.47 7.89 2.14
CA ALA A 73 -0.40 9.07 2.25
C ALA A 73 0.21 10.17 3.14
N ASN A 74 1.48 10.03 3.54
CA ASN A 74 2.12 10.99 4.42
C ASN A 74 2.34 12.33 3.72
N SER A 75 2.23 13.42 4.47
CA SER A 75 2.46 14.75 3.92
C SER A 75 3.96 15.00 3.71
N GLU A 76 4.34 15.23 2.44
CA GLU A 76 5.70 15.65 2.05
C GLU A 76 6.15 16.94 2.77
N LYS A 77 5.20 17.79 3.20
CA LYS A 77 5.49 19.04 3.94
C LYS A 77 6.01 18.78 5.34
N THR A 78 5.50 17.75 6.02
CA THR A 78 5.91 17.40 7.37
C THR A 78 7.07 16.41 7.36
N ASN A 79 7.12 15.53 6.35
CA ASN A 79 8.15 14.51 6.20
C ASN A 79 8.73 14.57 4.78
N PRO A 80 9.79 15.34 4.55
CA PRO A 80 10.39 15.50 3.23
C PRO A 80 10.85 14.19 2.58
N SER A 81 11.18 13.17 3.37
CA SER A 81 11.59 11.85 2.87
C SER A 81 10.43 10.99 2.34
N ASP A 82 9.18 11.36 2.64
CA ASP A 82 7.98 10.67 2.14
C ASP A 82 7.50 11.27 0.81
N ASP A 83 8.25 12.21 0.23
CA ASP A 83 7.97 12.71 -1.11
C ASP A 83 8.09 11.61 -2.17
N PHE A 84 7.51 11.87 -3.34
CA PHE A 84 7.48 10.88 -4.42
C PHE A 84 8.89 10.46 -4.87
N ALA A 85 9.85 11.39 -4.89
CA ALA A 85 11.22 11.09 -5.25
C ALA A 85 11.90 10.13 -4.24
N GLY A 86 11.66 10.34 -2.94
CA GLY A 86 12.11 9.45 -1.87
C GLY A 86 11.47 8.07 -1.97
N MET A 87 10.18 7.99 -2.33
CA MET A 87 9.50 6.71 -2.58
C MET A 87 10.13 5.95 -3.75
N VAL A 88 10.39 6.62 -4.88
CA VAL A 88 11.03 6.02 -6.05
C VAL A 88 12.41 5.47 -5.68
N LYS A 89 13.25 6.31 -5.06
CA LYS A 89 14.59 5.92 -4.62
C LYS A 89 14.56 4.69 -3.69
N ARG A 90 13.62 4.66 -2.75
CA ARG A 90 13.44 3.53 -1.84
C ARG A 90 13.11 2.23 -2.58
N MET A 91 12.24 2.30 -3.59
CA MET A 91 11.89 1.14 -4.41
C MET A 91 13.08 0.66 -5.27
N GLU A 92 13.88 1.59 -5.80
CA GLU A 92 15.10 1.26 -6.55
C GLU A 92 16.17 0.58 -5.68
N GLU A 93 16.36 1.07 -4.45
CA GLU A 93 17.34 0.54 -3.51
C GLU A 93 16.93 -0.82 -2.93
N GLN A 94 15.68 -0.93 -2.45
CA GLN A 94 15.22 -2.10 -1.70
C GLN A 94 14.61 -3.18 -2.59
N LYS A 95 14.17 -2.81 -3.80
CA LYS A 95 13.55 -3.70 -4.80
C LYS A 95 12.42 -4.54 -4.21
N PHE A 96 11.49 -3.85 -3.54
CA PHE A 96 10.37 -4.51 -2.91
C PHE A 96 9.44 -5.17 -3.94
N PRO A 97 8.82 -6.31 -3.62
CA PRO A 97 7.98 -7.08 -4.55
C PRO A 97 6.54 -6.56 -4.66
N TRP A 98 6.23 -5.38 -4.13
CA TRP A 98 4.89 -4.77 -4.17
C TRP A 98 4.89 -3.50 -5.02
N VAL A 99 3.71 -3.12 -5.50
CA VAL A 99 3.51 -1.80 -6.15
C VAL A 99 3.42 -0.74 -5.06
N TYR A 100 4.12 0.38 -5.20
CA TYR A 100 4.11 1.46 -4.21
C TYR A 100 3.45 2.73 -4.77
N LEU A 101 2.28 3.06 -4.23
CA LEU A 101 1.40 4.15 -4.67
C LEU A 101 1.52 5.37 -3.76
N HIS A 102 1.37 6.56 -4.35
CA HIS A 102 1.38 7.82 -3.63
C HIS A 102 0.00 8.46 -3.57
N ASP A 103 -0.60 8.47 -2.38
CA ASP A 103 -1.86 9.14 -2.07
C ASP A 103 -1.61 10.56 -1.55
N LYS A 104 -1.29 11.48 -2.47
CA LYS A 104 -0.99 12.87 -2.12
C LYS A 104 -2.18 13.61 -1.48
N ALA A 105 -3.40 13.26 -1.88
CA ALA A 105 -4.63 13.90 -1.40
C ALA A 105 -5.09 13.36 -0.04
N GLN A 106 -4.61 12.17 0.35
CA GLN A 106 -5.01 11.44 1.56
C GLN A 106 -6.44 10.88 1.52
N ASP A 107 -7.14 11.04 0.39
CA ASP A 107 -8.52 10.61 0.24
C ASP A 107 -8.65 9.09 0.33
N VAL A 108 -7.66 8.34 -0.17
CA VAL A 108 -7.67 6.88 -0.11
C VAL A 108 -7.37 6.40 1.31
N ALA A 109 -6.41 7.01 1.99
CA ALA A 109 -6.17 6.75 3.41
C ALA A 109 -7.41 7.01 4.27
N LEU A 110 -8.13 8.10 4.01
CA LEU A 110 -9.38 8.42 4.70
C LEU A 110 -10.50 7.42 4.38
N ALA A 111 -10.66 7.05 3.11
CA ALA A 111 -11.68 6.09 2.68
C ALA A 111 -11.48 4.69 3.28
N TYR A 112 -10.22 4.25 3.44
CA TYR A 112 -9.89 3.00 4.11
C TYR A 112 -9.93 3.10 5.65
N GLY A 113 -9.91 4.32 6.19
CA GLY A 113 -9.74 4.58 7.62
C GLY A 113 -8.36 4.15 8.13
N ALA A 114 -7.33 4.45 7.34
CA ALA A 114 -5.94 4.16 7.69
C ALA A 114 -5.42 5.18 8.71
N LEU A 115 -5.12 4.70 9.93
CA LEU A 115 -4.75 5.56 11.06
C LEU A 115 -3.25 5.49 11.43
N ARG A 116 -2.51 4.53 10.86
CA ARG A 116 -1.12 4.24 11.26
C ARG A 116 -0.33 3.62 10.11
N THR A 117 0.99 3.58 10.27
CA THR A 117 1.90 2.88 9.36
C THR A 117 2.82 1.94 10.15
N PRO A 118 2.94 0.65 9.81
CA PRO A 118 2.19 -0.02 8.75
C PRO A 118 0.75 -0.36 9.19
N HIS A 119 -0.21 -0.33 8.27
CA HIS A 119 -1.59 -0.80 8.50
C HIS A 119 -2.07 -1.61 7.30
N PHE A 120 -2.49 -2.87 7.52
CA PHE A 120 -2.76 -3.85 6.47
C PHE A 120 -4.25 -4.16 6.36
N TYR A 121 -4.73 -4.25 5.12
CA TYR A 121 -6.06 -4.68 4.73
C TYR A 121 -5.90 -5.84 3.74
N VAL A 122 -6.63 -6.93 3.97
CA VAL A 122 -6.58 -8.13 3.13
C VAL A 122 -7.95 -8.33 2.54
N PHE A 123 -8.01 -8.38 1.22
CA PHE A 123 -9.25 -8.53 0.47
C PHE A 123 -9.27 -9.83 -0.32
N ASP A 124 -10.43 -10.47 -0.33
CA ASP A 124 -10.70 -11.65 -1.14
C ASP A 124 -10.92 -11.34 -2.63
N LYS A 125 -11.37 -12.35 -3.40
CA LYS A 125 -11.66 -12.23 -4.85
C LYS A 125 -12.77 -11.22 -5.16
N ASP A 126 -13.72 -11.04 -4.24
CA ASP A 126 -14.83 -10.08 -4.37
C ASP A 126 -14.42 -8.69 -3.87
N ARG A 127 -13.16 -8.53 -3.47
CA ARG A 127 -12.56 -7.34 -2.87
C ARG A 127 -13.25 -6.95 -1.57
N LYS A 128 -13.54 -7.93 -0.71
CA LYS A 128 -14.12 -7.77 0.63
C LYS A 128 -13.23 -8.33 1.74
#